data_AF-A0A7X5VRY0-F1
#
_entry.id   AF-A0A7X5VRY0-F1
#
_cell.length_a   1.000
_cell.length_b   1.000
_cell.length_c   1.000
_cell.angle_alpha   90.00
_cell.angle_beta   90.00
_cell.angle_gamma   90.00
#
_symmetry.space_group_name_H-M   'P 1'
#
loop_
_entity.id
_entity.type
_entity.pdbx_description
1 polymer ?
#
loop_
_entity_poly.entity_id
_entity_poly.type
_entity_poly.pdbx_seq_one_letter_code
_entity_poly.pdbx_strand_id
1 'polypeptide(L)'
;MLFNSYEFIFVFLPLTVIGYFALIGGGRERLARSWLLLSSLFFYGYWKPVYLPLIVGSVVFNYLVGTAFGDGRLARRFGNTKLLVVGVAANLGVLGWFKYAGFFVDNLNRLLGTDWPSMHVELPLAISFFTFQQIAYLVDSYRGLT
;
A
#
# COMPACT_ATOMS: atom_id res chain seq x y z
N MET A 1 -12.12 -10.50 3.75
CA MET A 1 -11.93 -11.91 3.38
C MET A 1 -10.44 -12.17 3.44
N LEU A 2 -10.01 -13.28 4.05
CA LEU A 2 -8.58 -13.61 4.16
C LEU A 2 -8.09 -14.33 2.90
N PHE A 3 -6.81 -14.20 2.56
CA PHE A 3 -6.22 -14.86 1.39
C PHE A 3 -6.32 -16.39 1.44
N ASN A 4 -6.31 -16.98 2.63
CA ASN A 4 -6.43 -18.43 2.84
C ASN A 4 -7.88 -18.89 3.06
N SER A 5 -8.87 -18.02 2.87
CA SER A 5 -10.28 -18.39 3.04
C SER A 5 -10.84 -19.10 1.81
N TYR A 6 -11.78 -20.02 2.03
CA TYR A 6 -12.47 -20.71 0.94
C TYR A 6 -13.21 -19.75 0.01
N GLU A 7 -13.81 -18.69 0.57
CA GLU A 7 -14.45 -17.62 -0.20
C GLU A 7 -13.46 -16.95 -1.17
N PHE A 8 -12.21 -16.73 -0.74
CA PHE A 8 -11.20 -16.13 -1.60
C PHE A 8 -10.80 -17.08 -2.73
N ILE A 9 -10.49 -18.32 -2.38
CA ILE A 9 -9.93 -19.31 -3.30
C ILE A 9 -10.96 -19.77 -4.34
N PHE A 10 -12.21 -20.02 -3.92
CA PHE A 10 -13.22 -20.64 -4.78
C PHE A 10 -14.21 -19.67 -5.42
N VAL A 11 -14.37 -18.45 -4.87
CA VAL A 11 -15.33 -17.48 -5.40
C VAL A 11 -14.61 -16.26 -5.95
N PHE A 12 -13.94 -15.50 -5.08
CA PHE A 12 -13.41 -14.19 -5.44
C PHE A 12 -12.28 -14.26 -6.48
N LEU A 13 -11.31 -15.16 -6.31
CA LEU A 13 -10.18 -15.30 -7.22
C LEU A 13 -10.64 -15.80 -8.61
N PRO A 14 -11.43 -16.87 -8.74
CA PRO A 14 -11.95 -17.31 -10.03
C PRO A 14 -12.78 -16.22 -10.71
N LEU A 15 -13.67 -15.54 -9.98
CA LEU A 15 -14.48 -14.46 -10.52
C LEU A 15 -13.61 -13.30 -11.03
N THR A 16 -12.59 -12.90 -10.26
CA THR A 16 -11.66 -11.83 -10.65
C THR A 16 -10.88 -12.21 -11.90
N VAL A 17 -10.35 -13.44 -11.97
CA VAL A 17 -9.57 -13.94 -13.11
C VAL A 17 -10.44 -14.07 -14.37
N ILE A 18 -11.63 -14.67 -14.25
CA ILE A 18 -12.58 -14.79 -15.36
C ILE A 18 -12.97 -13.41 -15.89
N GLY A 19 -13.32 -12.48 -15.00
CA GLY A 19 -13.66 -11.11 -15.38
C GLY A 19 -12.51 -10.40 -16.12
N TYR A 20 -11.28 -10.57 -15.65
CA TYR A 20 -10.10 -10.00 -16.31
C TYR A 20 -9.90 -10.58 -17.72
N PHE A 21 -9.89 -11.91 -17.86
CA PHE A 21 -9.67 -12.56 -19.16
C PHE A 21 -10.83 -12.34 -20.15
N ALA A 22 -12.07 -12.25 -19.68
CA ALA A 22 -13.21 -11.91 -20.51
C ALA A 22 -13.10 -10.48 -21.08
N LEU A 23 -12.66 -9.52 -20.25
CA LEU A 23 -12.50 -8.13 -20.68
C LEU A 23 -11.31 -7.95 -21.64
N ILE A 24 -10.18 -8.62 -21.39
CA ILE A 24 -9.01 -8.52 -22.27
C ILE A 24 -9.25 -9.22 -23.60
N GLY A 25 -9.91 -10.39 -23.60
CA GLY A 25 -10.29 -11.10 -24.82
C GLY A 25 -11.26 -10.32 -25.71
N GLY A 26 -12.06 -9.42 -25.12
CA GLY A 26 -12.91 -8.48 -25.84
C GLY A 26 -12.22 -7.19 -26.32
N GLY A 27 -10.89 -7.08 -26.21
CA GLY A 27 -10.12 -5.89 -26.60
C GLY A 27 -10.30 -4.68 -25.68
N ARG A 28 -10.90 -4.87 -24.48
CA ARG A 28 -11.25 -3.79 -23.55
C ARG A 28 -10.20 -3.63 -22.45
N GLU A 29 -8.95 -3.40 -22.84
CA GLU A 29 -7.81 -3.33 -21.91
C GLU A 29 -8.02 -2.37 -20.74
N ARG A 30 -8.58 -1.18 -21.01
CA ARG A 30 -8.83 -0.17 -19.97
C ARG A 30 -9.81 -0.69 -18.93
N LEU A 31 -10.88 -1.37 -19.36
CA LEU A 31 -11.87 -1.96 -18.45
C LEU A 31 -11.27 -3.14 -17.68
N ALA A 32 -10.39 -3.94 -18.30
CA ALA A 32 -9.70 -5.04 -17.63
C ALA A 32 -8.80 -4.53 -16.48
N ARG A 33 -8.06 -3.43 -16.70
CA ARG A 33 -7.25 -2.79 -15.64
C ARG A 33 -8.12 -2.20 -14.54
N SER A 34 -9.22 -1.53 -14.90
CA SER A 34 -10.20 -1.01 -13.94
C SER A 34 -10.85 -2.13 -13.12
N TRP A 35 -11.16 -3.27 -13.74
CA TRP A 35 -11.68 -4.45 -13.05
C TRP A 35 -10.71 -4.95 -11.98
N LEU A 36 -9.43 -5.12 -12.32
CA LEU A 36 -8.42 -5.53 -11.34
C LEU A 36 -8.28 -4.53 -10.19
N LEU A 37 -8.29 -3.23 -10.50
CA LEU A 37 -8.23 -2.18 -9.48
C LEU A 37 -9.43 -2.25 -8.54
N LEU A 38 -10.65 -2.33 -9.08
CA LEU A 38 -11.88 -2.38 -8.30
C LEU A 38 -11.97 -3.67 -7.48
N SER A 39 -11.60 -4.82 -8.05
CA SER A 39 -11.53 -6.08 -7.31
C SER A 39 -10.52 -6.02 -6.18
N SER A 40 -9.34 -5.42 -6.41
CA SER A 40 -8.33 -5.22 -5.37
C SER A 40 -8.85 -4.34 -4.23
N LEU A 41 -9.46 -3.18 -4.56
CA LEU A 41 -10.05 -2.29 -3.56
C LEU A 41 -11.19 -2.98 -2.81
N PHE A 42 -12.06 -3.72 -3.50
CA PHE A 42 -13.11 -4.50 -2.85
C PHE A 42 -12.53 -5.50 -1.85
N PHE A 43 -11.49 -6.25 -2.24
CA PHE A 43 -10.83 -7.23 -1.38
C PHE A 43 -10.25 -6.59 -0.11
N TYR A 44 -9.51 -5.49 -0.25
CA TYR A 44 -8.96 -4.75 0.89
C TYR A 44 -10.05 -4.11 1.76
N GLY A 45 -11.13 -3.65 1.15
CA GLY A 45 -12.27 -3.04 1.84
C GLY A 45 -13.17 -4.04 2.56
N TYR A 46 -13.19 -5.30 2.12
CA TYR A 46 -14.10 -6.33 2.64
C TYR A 46 -13.97 -6.49 4.16
N TRP A 47 -12.76 -6.44 4.72
CA TRP A 47 -12.56 -6.65 6.14
C TRP A 47 -12.95 -5.43 6.97
N LYS A 48 -12.32 -4.28 6.69
CA LYS A 48 -12.64 -3.00 7.34
C LYS A 48 -12.49 -1.86 6.34
N PRO A 49 -13.60 -1.32 5.80
CA PRO A 49 -13.58 -0.23 4.82
C PRO A 49 -12.87 1.03 5.29
N VAL A 50 -12.74 1.23 6.62
CA VAL A 50 -12.05 2.38 7.22
C VAL A 50 -10.58 2.51 6.78
N TYR A 51 -9.94 1.40 6.37
CA TYR A 51 -8.55 1.40 5.88
C TYR A 51 -8.43 1.64 4.37
N LEU A 52 -9.54 1.71 3.62
CA LEU A 52 -9.49 2.00 2.18
C LEU A 52 -8.89 3.39 1.88
N PRO A 53 -9.28 4.47 2.57
CA PRO A 53 -8.67 5.77 2.35
C PRO A 53 -7.15 5.77 2.60
N LEU A 54 -6.67 4.97 3.56
CA LEU A 54 -5.23 4.81 3.81
C LEU A 54 -4.54 4.16 2.61
N ILE A 55 -5.08 3.06 2.09
CA ILE A 55 -4.50 2.35 0.94
C ILE A 55 -4.55 3.24 -0.30
N VAL A 56 -5.71 3.81 -0.63
CA VAL A 56 -5.85 4.70 -1.80
C VAL A 56 -4.94 5.92 -1.67
N GLY A 57 -4.91 6.56 -0.50
CA GLY A 57 -4.04 7.70 -0.22
C GLY A 57 -2.55 7.34 -0.37
N SER A 58 -2.12 6.18 0.15
CA SER A 58 -0.74 5.70 0.01
C SER A 58 -0.39 5.42 -1.46
N VAL A 59 -1.29 4.82 -2.24
CA VAL A 59 -1.08 4.56 -3.67
C VAL A 59 -0.96 5.87 -4.44
N VAL A 60 -1.86 6.83 -4.22
CA VAL A 60 -1.84 8.14 -4.88
C VAL A 60 -0.57 8.90 -4.50
N PHE A 61 -0.21 8.94 -3.22
CA PHE A 61 1.03 9.56 -2.75
C PHE A 61 2.26 8.98 -3.45
N ASN A 62 2.40 7.65 -3.45
CA ASN A 62 3.54 6.99 -4.07
C ASN A 62 3.58 7.23 -5.58
N TYR A 63 2.43 7.16 -6.27
CA TYR A 63 2.33 7.44 -7.71
C TYR A 63 2.76 8.88 -8.05
N LEU A 64 2.35 9.86 -7.26
CA LEU A 64 2.76 11.26 -7.45
C LEU A 64 4.27 11.46 -7.20
N VAL A 65 4.84 10.80 -6.20
CA VAL A 65 6.29 10.86 -5.94
C VAL A 65 7.07 10.14 -7.05
N GLY A 66 6.61 8.99 -7.52
CA GLY A 66 7.23 8.22 -8.61
C GLY A 66 7.26 9.00 -9.92
N THR A 67 6.13 9.60 -10.31
CA THR A 67 6.04 10.44 -11.53
C THR A 67 6.87 11.73 -11.42
N ALA A 68 7.04 12.28 -10.22
CA ALA A 68 7.87 13.46 -10.00
C ALA A 68 9.37 13.24 -10.27
N PHE A 69 9.86 12.00 -10.30
CA PHE A 69 11.23 11.68 -10.70
C PHE A 69 11.49 11.95 -12.20
N GLY A 70 10.49 11.67 -13.06
CA GLY A 70 10.60 11.84 -14.51
C GLY A 70 10.33 13.27 -15.00
N ASP A 71 9.47 14.02 -14.31
CA ASP A 71 9.00 15.34 -14.75
C ASP A 71 10.03 16.48 -14.52
N GLY A 72 11.15 16.19 -13.86
CA GLY A 72 12.30 17.10 -13.71
C GLY A 72 12.08 18.34 -12.83
N ARG A 73 10.83 18.78 -12.60
CA ARG A 73 10.49 19.99 -11.83
C ARG A 73 10.77 19.83 -10.33
N LEU A 74 10.30 18.74 -9.73
CA LEU A 74 10.58 18.42 -8.32
C LEU A 74 12.01 17.92 -8.13
N ALA A 75 12.51 17.14 -9.08
CA ALA A 75 13.90 16.68 -9.14
C ALA A 75 14.89 17.84 -9.04
N ARG A 76 14.65 18.93 -9.78
CA ARG A 76 15.49 20.13 -9.80
C ARG A 76 15.38 20.97 -8.53
N ARG A 77 14.26 20.90 -7.81
CA ARG A 77 14.00 21.68 -6.59
C ARG A 77 14.50 20.99 -5.31
N PHE A 78 14.31 19.69 -5.18
CA PHE A 78 14.62 18.93 -3.96
C PHE A 78 15.76 17.92 -4.13
N GLY A 79 16.09 17.53 -5.36
CA GLY A 79 16.98 16.41 -5.66
C GLY A 79 16.26 15.07 -5.58
N ASN A 80 16.38 14.23 -6.61
CA ASN A 80 15.71 12.94 -6.70
C ASN A 80 15.99 12.04 -5.47
N THR A 81 17.20 12.08 -4.94
CA THR A 81 17.56 11.28 -3.76
C THR A 81 16.78 11.69 -2.51
N LYS A 82 16.55 12.99 -2.29
CA LYS A 82 15.77 13.44 -1.12
C LYS A 82 14.30 13.05 -1.25
N LEU A 83 13.73 13.15 -2.47
CA LEU A 83 12.36 12.74 -2.73
C LEU A 83 12.17 11.24 -2.46
N LEU A 84 13.12 10.41 -2.89
CA LEU A 84 13.12 8.97 -2.62
C LEU A 84 13.19 8.70 -1.11
N VAL A 85 14.10 9.35 -0.39
CA VAL A 85 14.22 9.18 1.07
C VAL A 85 12.92 9.56 1.78
N VAL A 86 12.30 10.69 1.42
CA VAL A 86 11.00 11.11 2.00
C VAL A 86 9.90 10.11 1.67
N GLY A 87 9.81 9.63 0.43
CA GLY A 87 8.81 8.64 0.04
C GLY A 87 8.97 7.32 0.79
N VAL A 88 10.20 6.80 0.86
CA VAL A 88 10.50 5.57 1.62
C VAL A 88 10.24 5.77 3.12
N ALA A 89 10.67 6.90 3.69
CA ALA A 89 10.42 7.22 5.09
C ALA A 89 8.93 7.32 5.41
N ALA A 90 8.12 7.90 4.52
CA ALA A 90 6.66 7.96 4.69
C ALA A 90 6.04 6.55 4.72
N ASN A 91 6.41 5.68 3.78
CA ASN A 91 5.95 4.28 3.75
C ASN A 91 6.36 3.52 5.01
N LEU A 92 7.62 3.61 5.42
CA LEU A 92 8.12 2.98 6.64
C LEU A 92 7.50 3.57 7.90
N GLY A 93 7.18 4.87 7.91
CA GLY A 93 6.50 5.53 9.02
C GLY A 93 5.08 5.01 9.22
N VAL A 94 4.31 4.86 8.14
CA VAL A 94 2.97 4.25 8.18
C VAL A 94 3.05 2.80 8.67
N LEU A 95 3.99 2.01 8.15
CA LEU A 95 4.21 0.64 8.61
C LEU A 95 4.64 0.59 10.09
N GLY A 96 5.54 1.48 10.50
CA GLY A 96 6.02 1.64 11.87
C GLY A 96 4.89 1.92 12.84
N TRP A 97 4.03 2.88 12.52
CA TRP A 97 2.87 3.24 13.33
C TRP A 97 1.91 2.07 13.51
N PHE A 98 1.43 1.48 12.41
CA PHE A 98 0.41 0.43 12.50
C PHE A 98 0.93 -0.89 13.05
N LYS A 99 2.21 -1.23 12.84
CA LYS A 99 2.75 -2.53 13.22
C LYS A 99 3.53 -2.53 14.52
N TYR A 100 4.18 -1.42 14.87
CA TYR A 100 5.15 -1.37 15.96
C TYR A 100 4.85 -0.33 17.03
N ALA A 101 3.84 0.55 16.88
CA ALA A 101 3.55 1.59 17.89
C ALA A 101 3.33 1.02 19.29
N GLY A 102 2.50 -0.02 19.43
CA GLY A 102 2.27 -0.69 20.73
C GLY A 102 3.55 -1.27 21.31
N PHE A 103 4.34 -1.97 20.50
CA PHE A 103 5.63 -2.50 20.90
C PHE A 103 6.58 -1.41 21.40
N PHE A 104 6.66 -0.26 20.71
CA PHE A 104 7.50 0.86 21.14
C PHE A 104 7.04 1.44 22.49
N VAL A 105 5.73 1.66 22.67
CA VAL A 105 5.16 2.18 23.92
C VAL A 105 5.44 1.22 25.09
N ASP A 106 5.20 -0.08 24.89
CA ASP A 106 5.41 -1.08 25.95
C ASP A 106 6.90 -1.20 26.36
N ASN A 107 7.83 -1.07 25.42
CA ASN A 107 9.27 -1.07 25.73
C ASN A 107 9.71 0.22 26.45
N LEU A 108 9.21 1.37 26.03
CA LEU A 108 9.48 2.65 26.70
C LEU A 108 8.96 2.64 28.14
N ASN A 109 7.76 2.11 28.37
CA ASN A 109 7.22 1.92 29.71
C ASN A 109 8.14 1.09 30.60
N ARG A 110 8.65 -0.04 30.09
CA ARG A 110 9.60 -0.90 30.83
C ARG A 110 10.93 -0.22 31.11
N LEU A 111 11.43 0.61 30.19
CA LEU A 111 12.72 1.30 30.31
C LEU A 111 12.66 2.52 31.23
N LEU A 112 11.59 3.30 31.14
CA LEU A 112 11.43 4.57 31.84
C LEU A 112 10.60 4.45 33.13
N GLY A 113 10.01 3.28 33.39
CA GLY A 113 9.08 3.07 34.50
C GLY A 113 7.80 3.89 34.35
N THR A 114 7.42 4.24 33.12
CA THR A 114 6.17 4.96 32.83
C THR A 114 5.01 4.00 32.63
N ASP A 115 3.80 4.46 32.91
CA ASP A 115 2.56 3.70 32.70
C ASP A 115 1.72 4.32 31.58
N TRP A 116 2.32 4.50 30.39
CA TRP A 116 1.53 4.92 29.23
C TRP A 116 0.58 3.81 28.80
N PRO A 117 -0.66 4.12 28.41
CA PRO A 117 -1.62 3.10 28.00
C PRO A 117 -1.13 2.37 26.75
N SER A 118 -1.13 1.03 26.79
CA SER A 118 -0.69 0.19 25.69
C SER A 118 -1.53 0.45 24.43
N MET A 119 -0.84 0.84 23.36
CA MET A 119 -1.50 1.21 22.11
C MET A 119 -1.82 -0.04 21.28
N HIS A 120 -3.08 -0.47 21.29
CA HIS A 120 -3.56 -1.55 20.43
C HIS A 120 -4.03 -0.97 19.10
N VAL A 121 -3.10 -0.83 18.16
CA VAL A 121 -3.42 -0.38 16.80
C VAL A 121 -3.86 -1.60 15.98
N GLU A 122 -5.09 -1.57 15.49
CA GLU A 122 -5.57 -2.58 14.55
C GLU A 122 -4.83 -2.48 13.22
N LEU A 123 -4.33 -3.61 12.72
CA LEU A 123 -3.54 -3.65 11.51
C LEU A 123 -4.40 -3.76 10.25
N PRO A 124 -4.18 -2.90 9.24
CA PRO A 124 -4.76 -3.10 7.91
C PRO A 124 -4.27 -4.42 7.31
N LEU A 125 -5.17 -5.11 6.60
CA LEU A 125 -4.83 -6.36 5.94
C LEU A 125 -3.65 -6.15 4.98
N ALA A 126 -2.63 -6.99 5.12
CA ALA A 126 -1.44 -7.00 4.26
C ALA A 126 -0.67 -5.66 4.19
N ILE A 127 -0.68 -4.85 5.26
CA ILE A 127 0.06 -3.59 5.31
C ILE A 127 1.54 -3.69 4.92
N SER A 128 2.23 -4.73 5.40
CA SER A 128 3.63 -4.93 5.03
C SER A 128 3.80 -5.17 3.52
N PHE A 129 2.89 -5.94 2.91
CA PHE A 129 2.98 -6.28 1.48
C PHE A 129 2.83 -5.04 0.59
N PHE A 130 1.77 -4.25 0.76
CA PHE A 130 1.58 -3.08 -0.08
C PHE A 130 2.62 -1.99 0.18
N THR A 131 3.11 -1.87 1.42
CA THR A 131 4.19 -0.91 1.76
C THR A 131 5.48 -1.25 1.00
N PHE A 132 5.91 -2.52 1.00
CA PHE A 132 7.12 -2.93 0.29
C PHE A 132 6.95 -2.85 -1.23
N GLN A 133 5.76 -3.14 -1.75
CA GLN A 133 5.45 -2.95 -3.18
C GLN A 133 5.56 -1.48 -3.60
N GLN A 134 5.05 -0.57 -2.76
CA GLN A 134 5.14 0.87 -2.98
C GLN A 134 6.58 1.38 -2.92
N ILE A 135 7.38 0.88 -1.98
CA ILE A 135 8.82 1.20 -1.90
C ILE A 135 9.55 0.70 -3.15
N ALA A 136 9.27 -0.54 -3.60
CA ALA A 136 9.86 -1.08 -4.82
C ALA A 136 9.52 -0.19 -6.03
N TYR A 137 8.26 0.20 -6.17
CA TYR A 137 7.81 1.15 -7.19
C TYR A 137 8.60 2.47 -7.15
N LEU A 138 8.76 3.09 -5.97
CA LEU A 138 9.53 4.34 -5.84
C LEU A 138 10.99 4.17 -6.26
N VAL A 139 11.63 3.05 -5.89
CA VAL A 139 13.02 2.76 -6.25
C VAL A 139 13.16 2.55 -7.76
N ASP A 140 12.22 1.82 -8.36
CA ASP A 140 12.22 1.57 -9.81
C ASP A 140 11.97 2.87 -10.60
N SER A 141 11.02 3.70 -10.17
CA SER A 141 10.79 5.01 -10.77
C SER A 141 11.99 5.94 -10.61
N TYR A 142 12.67 5.93 -9.46
CA TYR A 142 13.91 6.68 -9.26
C TYR A 142 15.03 6.23 -10.21
N ARG A 143 15.07 4.94 -10.56
CA ARG A 143 16.03 4.36 -11.52
C ARG A 143 15.60 4.52 -12.99
N GLY A 144 14.38 5.01 -13.26
CA GLY A 144 13.83 5.12 -14.61
C GLY A 144 13.43 3.77 -15.23
N LEU A 145 13.05 2.79 -14.41
CA LEU A 145 12.63 1.45 -14.84
C LEU A 145 11.11 1.29 -15.05
N THR A 146 10.33 2.32 -14.70
CA THR A 146 8.86 2.39 -14.83
C THR A 146 8.45 3.65 -15.57
#